data_AF-A0A536RLD3-F1
#
_entry.id   AF-A0A536RLD3-F1
#
_cell.length_a   1.000
_cell.length_b   1.000
_cell.length_c   1.000
_cell.angle_alpha   90.00
_cell.angle_beta   90.00
_cell.angle_gamma   90.00
#
_symmetry.space_group_name_H-M   'P 1'
#
loop_
_entity.id
_entity.type
_entity.pdbx_description
1 polymer ?
#
loop_
_entity_poly.entity_id
_entity_poly.type
_entity_poly.pdbx_seq_one_letter_code
_entity_poly.pdbx_strand_id
1 'polypeptide(L)'
;MPGYSSHKPQVQARLRRVEGQIRGIQKMVADDRYCIDVLTQVGAAKAALDSIALQLLADHTEHCVTEAIRAGRGGAKVKELNGAVERLVRG
;
A
#
# COMPACT_ATOMS: atom_id res chain seq x y z
N MET A 1 -5.35 -4.94 18.32
CA MET A 1 -5.08 -3.65 17.64
C MET A 1 -4.70 -3.93 16.20
N PRO A 2 -5.00 -3.04 15.23
CA PRO A 2 -4.49 -3.20 13.87
C PRO A 2 -2.95 -3.16 13.88
N GLY A 3 -2.31 -4.13 13.23
CA GLY A 3 -0.84 -4.32 13.30
C GLY A 3 0.01 -3.14 12.84
N TYR A 4 -0.53 -2.21 12.05
CA TYR A 4 0.17 -1.01 11.57
C TYR A 4 0.19 0.14 12.60
N SER A 5 -0.35 -0.05 13.81
CA SER A 5 -0.45 1.03 14.80
C SER A 5 0.88 1.72 15.11
N SER A 6 2.00 0.98 15.02
CA SER A 6 3.36 1.48 15.23
C SER A 6 3.84 2.43 14.11
N HIS A 7 3.36 2.22 12.88
CA HIS A 7 3.76 3.02 11.70
C HIS A 7 2.64 3.94 11.19
N LYS A 8 1.54 4.06 11.94
CA LYS A 8 0.36 4.87 11.54
C LYS A 8 0.70 6.29 11.07
N PRO A 9 1.57 7.07 11.75
CA PRO A 9 1.92 8.42 11.27
C PRO A 9 2.64 8.41 9.92
N GLN A 10 3.51 7.43 9.69
CA GLN A 10 4.29 7.30 8.45
C GLN A 10 3.39 6.88 7.29
N VAL A 11 2.50 5.89 7.51
CA VAL A 11 1.50 5.47 6.52
C VAL A 11 0.60 6.65 6.14
N GLN A 12 0.11 7.42 7.11
CA GLN A 12 -0.68 8.62 6.86
C GLN A 12 0.09 9.68 6.06
N ALA A 13 1.36 9.93 6.37
CA ALA A 13 2.18 10.88 5.63
C ALA A 13 2.40 10.45 4.17
N ARG A 14 2.62 9.14 3.93
CA ARG A 14 2.76 8.60 2.57
C ARG A 14 1.45 8.70 1.77
N LEU A 15 0.32 8.38 2.40
CA LEU A 15 -1.00 8.53 1.78
C LEU A 15 -1.29 9.98 1.38
N ARG A 16 -0.99 10.97 2.24
CA ARG A 16 -1.13 12.40 1.90
C ARG A 16 -0.25 12.82 0.72
N ARG A 17 0.94 12.23 0.59
CA ARG A 17 1.80 12.47 -0.58
C ARG A 17 1.17 11.92 -1.85
N VAL A 18 0.64 10.70 -1.82
CA VAL A 18 -0.09 10.11 -2.96
C VAL A 18 -1.29 10.97 -3.33
N GLU A 19 -2.07 11.43 -2.36
CA GLU A 19 -3.20 12.34 -2.57
C GLU A 19 -2.78 13.61 -3.35
N GLY A 20 -1.61 14.18 -3.01
CA GLY A 20 -1.02 15.29 -3.76
C GLY A 20 -0.63 14.92 -5.19
N GLN A 21 -0.08 13.71 -5.41
CA GLN A 21 0.22 13.22 -6.76
C GLN A 21 -1.05 13.07 -7.60
N ILE A 22 -2.13 12.51 -7.03
CA ILE A 22 -3.42 12.37 -7.72
C ILE A 22 -3.97 13.73 -8.14
N ARG A 23 -3.97 14.74 -7.23
CA ARG A 23 -4.35 16.11 -7.59
C ARG A 23 -3.48 16.68 -8.70
N GLY A 24 -2.17 16.41 -8.66
CA GLY A 24 -1.24 16.82 -9.71
C GLY A 24 -1.62 16.23 -11.06
N ILE A 25 -1.89 14.92 -11.13
CA ILE A 25 -2.32 14.21 -12.34
C ILE A 25 -3.63 14.80 -12.88
N GLN A 26 -4.62 15.06 -12.02
CA GLN A 26 -5.89 15.69 -12.43
C GLN A 26 -5.65 17.04 -13.10
N LYS A 27 -4.76 17.87 -12.53
CA LYS A 27 -4.38 19.15 -13.14
C LYS A 27 -3.68 18.96 -14.49
N MET A 28 -2.76 18.00 -14.59
CA MET A 28 -2.07 17.73 -15.87
C MET A 28 -3.04 17.35 -16.99
N VAL A 29 -4.09 16.58 -16.67
CA VAL A 29 -5.15 16.23 -17.61
C VAL A 29 -5.99 17.46 -17.98
N ALA A 30 -6.36 18.28 -17.00
CA ALA A 30 -7.11 19.52 -17.25
C ALA A 30 -6.33 20.55 -18.09
N ASP A 31 -5.00 20.52 -17.97
CA ASP A 31 -4.07 21.39 -18.72
C ASP A 31 -3.66 20.77 -20.07
N ASP A 32 -4.32 19.71 -20.54
CA ASP A 32 -4.03 18.98 -21.80
C ASP A 32 -2.55 18.62 -21.99
N ARG A 33 -1.87 18.24 -20.88
CA ARG A 33 -0.44 17.88 -20.93
C ARG A 33 -0.20 16.60 -21.71
N TYR A 34 1.01 16.50 -22.27
CA TYR A 34 1.46 15.36 -23.05
C TYR A 34 1.24 14.03 -22.32
N CYS A 35 0.61 13.06 -23.01
CA CYS A 35 0.16 11.82 -22.42
C CYS A 35 1.27 11.03 -21.72
N ILE A 36 2.51 11.07 -22.22
CA ILE A 36 3.64 10.35 -21.61
C ILE A 36 4.02 10.94 -20.25
N ASP A 37 3.92 12.26 -20.07
CA ASP A 37 4.16 12.90 -18.78
C ASP A 37 3.10 12.49 -17.76
N VAL A 38 1.83 12.45 -18.18
CA VAL A 38 0.70 12.02 -17.35
C VAL A 38 0.90 10.56 -16.93
N LEU A 39 1.22 9.68 -17.88
CA LEU A 39 1.51 8.26 -17.61
C LEU A 39 2.70 8.09 -16.66
N THR A 40 3.73 8.92 -16.80
CA THR A 40 4.88 8.91 -15.88
C THR A 40 4.46 9.22 -14.45
N GLN A 41 3.60 10.23 -14.25
CA GLN A 41 3.10 10.57 -12.92
C GLN A 41 2.12 9.52 -12.36
N VAL A 42 1.30 8.92 -13.21
CA VAL A 42 0.46 7.77 -12.82
C VAL A 42 1.32 6.61 -12.33
N GLY A 43 2.41 6.29 -13.04
CA GLY A 43 3.37 5.28 -12.63
C GLY A 43 4.02 5.59 -11.27
N ALA A 44 4.40 6.86 -11.04
CA ALA A 44 4.94 7.31 -9.76
C ALA A 44 3.92 7.17 -8.60
N ALA A 45 2.64 7.46 -8.85
CA ALA A 45 1.58 7.27 -7.87
C ALA A 45 1.32 5.78 -7.56
N LYS A 46 1.32 4.91 -8.58
CA LYS A 46 1.21 3.46 -8.39
C LYS A 46 2.39 2.93 -7.55
N ALA A 47 3.62 3.27 -7.90
CA ALA A 47 4.80 2.84 -7.14
C ALA A 47 4.76 3.29 -5.66
N ALA A 48 4.24 4.49 -5.39
CA ALA A 48 4.07 4.99 -4.03
C ALA A 48 2.99 4.19 -3.26
N LEU A 49 1.87 3.84 -3.91
CA LEU A 49 0.84 2.96 -3.33
C LEU A 49 1.37 1.56 -3.06
N ASP A 50 2.11 0.97 -3.99
CA ASP A 50 2.72 -0.35 -3.84
C ASP A 50 3.69 -0.36 -2.64
N SER A 51 4.48 0.70 -2.46
CA SER A 51 5.35 0.87 -1.29
C SER A 51 4.59 0.92 0.03
N ILE A 52 3.43 1.58 0.07
CA ILE A 52 2.56 1.61 1.25
C ILE A 52 1.98 0.21 1.52
N ALA A 53 1.51 -0.48 0.48
CA ALA A 53 0.95 -1.82 0.60
C ALA A 53 1.97 -2.82 1.15
N LEU A 54 3.20 -2.79 0.65
CA LEU A 54 4.30 -3.63 1.14
C LEU A 54 4.66 -3.34 2.60
N GLN A 55 4.66 -2.07 3.02
CA GLN A 55 4.88 -1.73 4.43
C GLN A 55 3.77 -2.30 5.34
N LEU A 56 2.50 -2.17 4.93
CA LEU A 56 1.37 -2.72 5.69
C LEU A 56 1.42 -4.25 5.76
N LEU A 57 1.88 -4.90 4.69
CA LEU A 57 2.07 -6.35 4.63
C LEU A 57 3.17 -6.82 5.60
N ALA A 58 4.30 -6.10 5.64
CA ALA A 58 5.38 -6.37 6.57
C ALA A 58 4.90 -6.23 8.02
N ASP A 59 4.24 -5.12 8.36
CA ASP A 59 3.65 -4.88 9.69
C ASP A 59 2.66 -5.99 10.09
N HIS A 60 1.82 -6.45 9.15
CA HIS A 60 0.88 -7.54 9.40
C HIS A 60 1.59 -8.86 9.68
N THR A 61 2.67 -9.14 8.95
CA THR A 61 3.46 -10.37 9.09
C THR A 61 4.19 -10.38 10.43
N GLU A 62 4.87 -9.29 10.77
CA GLU A 62 5.66 -9.18 12.00
C GLU A 62 4.79 -9.24 13.26
N HIS A 63 3.58 -8.67 13.23
CA HIS A 63 2.69 -8.65 14.38
C HIS A 63 1.61 -9.73 14.34
N CYS A 64 0.66 -9.63 13.41
CA CYS A 64 -0.55 -10.46 13.44
C CYS A 64 -0.26 -11.93 13.13
N VAL A 65 0.64 -12.21 12.18
CA VAL A 65 1.00 -13.60 11.82
C VAL A 65 1.88 -14.21 12.91
N THR A 66 2.92 -13.52 13.37
CA THR A 66 3.80 -14.00 14.46
C THR A 66 3.00 -14.34 15.73
N GLU A 67 2.09 -13.46 16.16
CA GLU A 67 1.25 -13.72 17.33
C GLU A 67 0.29 -14.89 17.12
N ALA A 68 -0.27 -15.03 15.90
CA ALA A 68 -1.12 -16.17 15.58
C ALA A 68 -0.34 -17.50 15.60
N ILE A 69 0.91 -17.52 15.13
CA ILE A 69 1.78 -18.70 15.19
C ILE A 69 2.04 -19.08 16.65
N ARG A 70 2.41 -18.11 17.50
CA ARG A 70 2.62 -18.34 18.94
C ARG A 70 1.38 -18.88 19.65
N ALA A 71 0.20 -18.45 19.23
CA ALA A 71 -1.08 -18.90 19.77
C ALA A 71 -1.63 -20.19 19.13
N GLY A 72 -0.84 -20.91 18.31
CA GLY A 72 -1.28 -22.14 17.64
C GLY A 72 -2.32 -21.94 16.53
N ARG A 73 -2.53 -20.71 16.08
CA ARG A 73 -3.52 -20.30 15.06
C ARG A 73 -2.88 -19.77 13.77
N GLY A 74 -1.59 -20.05 13.56
CA GLY A 74 -0.80 -19.50 12.45
C GLY A 74 -1.36 -19.84 11.06
N GLY A 75 -1.83 -21.07 10.84
CA GLY A 75 -2.29 -21.53 9.53
C GLY A 75 -3.42 -20.68 8.93
N ALA A 76 -4.39 -20.28 9.76
CA ALA A 76 -5.48 -19.43 9.31
C ALA A 76 -4.99 -18.03 8.89
N LYS A 77 -4.05 -17.44 9.64
CA LYS A 77 -3.49 -16.12 9.33
C LYS A 77 -2.54 -16.11 8.15
N VAL A 78 -1.76 -17.17 7.95
CA VAL A 78 -0.94 -17.32 6.73
C VAL A 78 -1.83 -17.42 5.48
N LYS A 79 -2.96 -18.13 5.55
CA LYS A 79 -3.90 -18.20 4.42
C LYS A 79 -4.52 -16.84 4.07
N GLU A 80 -4.86 -16.05 5.08
CA GLU A 80 -5.34 -14.68 4.92
C GLU A 80 -4.28 -13.77 4.27
N LEU A 81 -3.04 -13.84 4.76
CA LEU A 81 -1.89 -13.11 4.20
C LEU A 81 -1.69 -13.45 2.72
N ASN A 82 -1.62 -14.73 2.37
CA ASN A 82 -1.44 -15.17 0.98
C ASN A 82 -2.55 -14.63 0.07
N GLY A 83 -3.80 -14.65 0.52
CA GLY A 83 -4.91 -14.07 -0.24
C GLY A 83 -4.78 -12.55 -0.42
N ALA A 84 -4.20 -11.82 0.52
CA ALA A 84 -3.91 -10.39 0.35
C ALA A 84 -2.79 -10.16 -0.66
N VAL A 85 -1.71 -10.95 -0.62
CA VAL A 85 -0.59 -10.89 -1.56
C VAL A 85 -1.05 -11.16 -2.99
N GLU A 86 -1.88 -12.19 -3.21
CA GLU A 86 -2.40 -12.50 -4.55
C GLU A 86 -3.18 -11.32 -5.16
N ARG A 87 -3.96 -10.59 -4.35
CA ARG A 87 -4.69 -9.41 -4.83
C ARG A 87 -3.76 -8.24 -5.14
N LEU A 88 -2.71 -8.06 -4.35
CA LEU A 88 -1.73 -6.99 -4.55
C LEU A 88 -0.92 -7.19 -5.84
N VAL A 89 -0.50 -8.43 -6.12
CA VAL A 89 0.34 -8.75 -7.29
C VAL A 89 -0.46 -8.78 -8.60
N ARG A 90 -1.77 -9.09 -8.55
CA ARG A 90 -2.63 -9.16 -9.74
C ARG A 90 -3.18 -7.81 -10.20
N GLY A 91 -2.90 -6.70 -9.49
CA GLY A 91 -3.44 -5.36 -9.78
C GLY A 91 -2.44 -4.36 -10.35
#